data_AF-A0A2V6C169-F1
#
_entry.id   AF-A0A2V6C169-F1
#
_cell.length_a   1.000
_cell.length_b   1.000
_cell.length_c   1.000
_cell.angle_alpha   90.00
_cell.angle_beta   90.00
_cell.angle_gamma   90.00
#
_symmetry.space_group_name_H-M   'P 1'
#
loop_
_entity.id
_entity.type
_entity.pdbx_description
1 polymer ?
#
loop_
_entity_poly.entity_id
_entity_poly.type
_entity_poly.pdbx_seq_one_letter_code
_entity_poly.pdbx_strand_id
1 'polypeptide(L)'
;MNTWKPILAALVIFAAGVVTGGLTVNLRKQPARPRGAVAAKKPVAMPREGQLRELSRRMQAELDLTPEQRERIEAIIHDSQERVKALRDEVGQKTSEEFREMRQKIRSELTPEQRRKFAEIMQRYDERKKPDERTARPSPPPAEKTE
;
A
#
# COMPACT_ATOMS: atom_id res chain seq x y z
N MET A 1 34.15 -42.92 -14.93
CA MET A 1 33.08 -43.30 -13.98
C MET A 1 31.94 -42.30 -14.14
N ASN A 2 30.73 -42.75 -14.50
CA ASN A 2 29.68 -41.88 -15.04
C ASN A 2 29.00 -41.03 -13.95
N THR A 3 29.53 -39.83 -13.72
CA THR A 3 29.05 -38.80 -12.77
C THR A 3 27.63 -38.28 -13.05
N TRP A 4 27.08 -38.56 -14.24
CA TRP A 4 25.69 -38.26 -14.62
C TRP A 4 24.66 -39.11 -13.85
N LYS A 5 25.01 -40.36 -13.50
CA LYS A 5 24.09 -41.31 -12.87
C LYS A 5 23.64 -40.86 -11.46
N PRO A 6 24.54 -40.37 -10.57
CA PRO A 6 24.12 -39.86 -9.27
C PRO A 6 23.31 -38.56 -9.35
N ILE A 7 23.52 -37.73 -10.37
CA ILE A 7 22.76 -36.47 -10.56
C ILE A 7 21.29 -36.77 -10.91
N LEU A 8 21.05 -37.74 -11.80
CA LEU A 8 19.69 -38.19 -12.12
C LEU A 8 19.00 -38.82 -10.90
N ALA A 9 19.72 -39.61 -10.10
CA ALA A 9 19.17 -40.18 -8.88
C ALA A 9 18.76 -39.08 -7.86
N ALA A 10 19.58 -38.05 -7.69
CA ALA A 10 19.28 -36.92 -6.80
C ALA A 10 18.06 -36.11 -7.27
N LEU A 11 17.93 -35.86 -8.58
CA LEU A 11 16.77 -35.16 -9.14
C LEU A 11 15.46 -35.94 -8.95
N VAL A 12 15.49 -37.26 -9.10
CA VAL A 12 14.31 -38.12 -8.91
C VAL A 12 13.86 -38.12 -7.44
N ILE A 13 14.79 -38.21 -6.49
CA ILE A 13 14.48 -38.16 -5.05
C ILE A 13 13.90 -36.79 -4.68
N PHE A 14 14.49 -35.70 -5.20
CA PHE A 14 13.99 -34.35 -4.95
C PHE A 14 12.58 -34.14 -5.52
N ALA A 15 12.33 -34.59 -6.75
CA ALA A 15 10.99 -34.52 -7.37
C ALA A 15 9.95 -35.34 -6.58
N ALA A 16 10.31 -36.53 -6.10
CA ALA A 16 9.44 -37.33 -5.25
C ALA A 16 9.11 -36.63 -3.91
N GLY A 17 10.09 -35.94 -3.31
CA GLY A 17 9.89 -35.11 -2.11
C GLY A 17 8.94 -33.93 -2.34
N VAL A 18 9.06 -33.23 -3.47
CA VAL A 18 8.18 -32.10 -3.85
C VAL A 18 6.75 -32.57 -4.08
N VAL A 19 6.55 -33.71 -4.74
CA VAL A 19 5.20 -34.28 -4.97
C VAL A 19 4.55 -34.70 -3.65
N THR A 20 5.32 -35.32 -2.75
CA THR A 20 4.83 -35.76 -1.43
C THR A 20 4.50 -34.56 -0.51
N GLY A 21 5.36 -33.54 -0.50
CA GLY A 21 5.13 -32.29 0.24
C GLY A 21 3.95 -31.47 -0.30
N GLY A 22 3.84 -31.34 -1.63
CA GLY A 22 2.76 -30.61 -2.30
C GLY A 22 1.39 -31.23 -2.10
N LEU A 23 1.30 -32.56 -2.04
CA LEU A 23 0.03 -33.26 -1.81
C LEU A 23 -0.51 -33.07 -0.39
N THR A 24 0.38 -32.91 0.60
CA THR A 24 0.00 -32.72 2.02
C THR A 24 -0.61 -31.34 2.28
N VAL A 25 -0.16 -30.31 1.54
CA VAL A 25 -0.67 -28.94 1.66
C VAL A 25 -2.08 -28.80 1.05
N ASN A 26 -2.43 -29.59 0.04
CA ASN A 26 -3.73 -29.47 -0.62
C ASN A 26 -4.88 -30.19 0.13
N LEU A 27 -4.56 -31.13 1.02
CA LEU A 27 -5.56 -31.85 1.84
C LEU A 27 -5.93 -31.14 3.14
N ARG A 28 -5.21 -30.06 3.51
CA ARG A 28 -5.49 -29.25 4.71
C ARG A 28 -6.25 -27.96 4.37
N LYS A 29 -7.24 -28.03 3.48
CA LYS A 29 -8.29 -27.01 3.40
C LYS A 29 -9.28 -27.21 4.55
N GLN A 30 -8.84 -26.94 5.78
CA GLN A 30 -9.79 -26.70 6.87
C GLN A 30 -10.36 -25.28 6.70
N PRO A 31 -11.69 -25.09 6.77
CA PRO A 31 -12.23 -23.76 6.93
C PRO A 31 -11.71 -23.20 8.25
N ALA A 32 -10.95 -22.11 8.16
CA ALA A 32 -10.44 -21.39 9.32
C ALA A 32 -11.64 -20.91 10.16
N ARG A 33 -11.93 -21.60 11.26
CA ARG A 33 -12.67 -21.01 12.37
C ARG A 33 -11.84 -19.82 12.87
N PRO A 34 -12.38 -18.60 12.98
CA PRO A 34 -11.65 -17.48 13.55
C PRO A 34 -11.58 -17.69 15.05
N ARG A 35 -10.52 -18.34 15.52
CA ARG A 35 -10.17 -18.38 16.95
C ARG A 35 -9.40 -17.09 17.25
N GLY A 36 -10.06 -16.16 17.92
CA GLY A 36 -9.43 -15.04 18.62
C GLY A 36 -8.56 -14.14 17.77
N ALA A 37 -9.17 -13.34 16.90
CA ALA A 37 -8.48 -12.14 16.41
C ALA A 37 -8.32 -11.18 17.60
N VAL A 38 -7.13 -11.19 18.20
CA VAL A 38 -6.60 -10.00 18.87
C VAL A 38 -6.83 -8.87 17.89
N ALA A 39 -7.67 -7.90 18.24
CA ALA A 39 -7.94 -6.76 17.37
C ALA A 39 -6.59 -6.08 17.09
N ALA A 40 -6.00 -6.40 15.94
CA ALA A 40 -4.84 -5.70 15.43
C ALA A 40 -5.29 -4.25 15.33
N LYS A 41 -4.80 -3.39 16.24
CA LYS A 41 -5.02 -1.96 16.17
C LYS A 41 -4.59 -1.56 14.78
N LYS A 42 -5.56 -1.24 13.91
CA LYS A 42 -5.25 -0.68 12.60
C LYS A 42 -4.34 0.52 12.87
N PRO A 43 -3.21 0.69 12.16
CA PRO A 43 -2.42 1.89 12.31
C PRO A 43 -3.36 3.07 12.12
N VAL A 44 -3.28 4.05 13.04
CA VAL A 44 -4.09 5.27 12.97
C VAL A 44 -3.73 5.97 11.67
N ALA A 45 -4.50 5.70 10.62
CA ALA A 45 -4.34 6.36 9.35
C ALA A 45 -4.77 7.81 9.56
N MET A 46 -3.86 8.75 9.26
CA MET A 46 -4.18 10.17 9.27
C MET A 46 -5.43 10.40 8.41
N PRO A 47 -6.44 11.14 8.91
CA PRO A 47 -7.64 11.41 8.14
C PRO A 47 -7.29 11.97 6.76
N ARG A 48 -7.91 11.43 5.72
CA ARG A 48 -7.80 12.01 4.38
C ARG A 48 -8.52 13.35 4.38
N GLU A 49 -8.14 14.26 3.49
CA GLU A 49 -8.77 15.59 3.36
C GLU A 49 -10.30 15.49 3.24
N GLY A 50 -10.80 14.51 2.49
CA GLY A 50 -12.24 14.22 2.41
C GLY A 50 -12.90 13.81 3.72
N GLN A 51 -12.18 13.13 4.63
CA GLN A 51 -12.68 12.76 5.95
C GLN A 51 -12.73 13.95 6.90
N LEU A 52 -11.77 14.87 6.81
CA LEU A 52 -11.77 16.13 7.58
C LEU A 52 -12.92 17.05 7.15
N ARG A 53 -13.20 17.13 5.85
CA ARG A 53 -14.36 17.87 5.32
C ARG A 53 -15.68 17.28 5.81
N GLU A 54 -15.81 15.95 5.79
CA GLU A 54 -16.99 15.27 6.32
C GLU A 54 -17.18 15.51 7.82
N LEU A 55 -16.08 15.47 8.58
CA LEU A 55 -16.10 15.77 10.02
C LEU A 55 -16.54 17.22 10.28
N SER A 56 -16.02 18.19 9.52
CA SER A 56 -16.45 19.59 9.60
C SER A 56 -17.95 19.73 9.36
N ARG A 57 -18.47 19.09 8.29
CA ARG A 57 -19.91 19.09 7.98
C ARG A 57 -20.76 18.52 9.12
N ARG A 58 -20.31 17.43 9.75
CA ARG A 58 -21.00 16.83 10.91
C ARG A 58 -20.99 17.73 12.12
N MET A 59 -19.84 18.33 12.46
CA MET A 59 -19.74 19.30 13.56
C MET A 59 -20.68 20.49 13.34
N GLN A 60 -20.79 20.97 12.11
CA GLN A 60 -21.72 22.06 11.76
C GLN A 60 -23.20 21.68 11.89
N ALA A 61 -23.55 20.40 11.68
CA ALA A 61 -24.93 19.91 11.76
C ALA A 61 -25.33 19.50 13.18
N GLU A 62 -24.40 18.99 13.99
CA GLU A 62 -24.67 18.44 15.32
C GLU A 62 -24.44 19.45 16.47
N LEU A 63 -23.67 20.52 16.23
CA LEU A 63 -23.27 21.46 17.29
C LEU A 63 -23.92 22.85 17.17
N ASP A 64 -24.85 23.05 16.24
CA ASP A 64 -25.57 24.33 16.03
C ASP A 64 -24.65 25.57 16.05
N LEU A 65 -23.49 25.46 15.40
CA LEU A 65 -22.44 26.47 15.43
C LEU A 65 -22.92 27.81 14.84
N THR A 66 -22.60 28.92 15.51
CA THR A 66 -22.80 30.27 14.97
C THR A 66 -21.92 30.50 13.73
N PRO A 67 -22.28 31.43 12.83
CA PRO A 67 -21.46 31.76 11.67
C PRO A 67 -20.00 32.06 12.01
N GLU A 68 -19.74 32.81 13.08
CA GLU A 68 -18.36 33.13 13.49
C GLU A 68 -17.60 31.90 14.00
N GLN A 69 -18.29 30.97 14.68
CA GLN A 69 -17.66 29.73 15.13
C GLN A 69 -17.30 28.82 13.95
N ARG A 70 -18.16 28.77 12.94
CA ARG A 70 -17.91 27.97 11.72
C ARG A 70 -16.67 28.46 10.99
N GLU A 71 -16.55 29.77 10.78
CA GLU A 71 -15.40 30.37 10.11
C GLU A 71 -14.09 30.07 10.86
N ARG A 72 -14.10 30.21 12.20
CA ARG A 72 -12.93 29.90 13.03
C ARG A 72 -12.54 28.42 12.95
N ILE A 73 -13.50 27.51 13.00
CA ILE A 73 -13.24 26.06 12.91
C ILE A 73 -12.72 25.69 11.52
N GLU A 74 -13.28 26.27 10.46
CA GLU A 74 -12.81 26.06 9.09
C GLU A 74 -11.36 26.53 8.92
N ALA A 75 -11.02 27.70 9.46
CA ALA A 75 -9.65 28.21 9.45
C ALA A 75 -8.67 27.27 10.20
N ILE A 76 -9.06 26.74 11.36
CA ILE A 76 -8.25 25.77 12.12
C ILE A 76 -8.02 24.48 11.31
N ILE A 77 -9.07 23.97 10.66
CA ILE A 77 -8.97 22.77 9.83
C ILE A 77 -8.07 23.02 8.63
N HIS A 78 -8.19 24.17 7.98
CA HIS A 78 -7.36 24.56 6.84
C HIS A 78 -5.87 24.64 7.22
N ASP A 79 -5.53 25.40 8.27
CA ASP A 79 -4.16 25.49 8.78
C ASP A 79 -3.59 24.10 9.11
N SER A 80 -4.39 23.26 9.78
CA SER A 80 -3.98 21.89 10.07
C SER A 80 -3.73 21.07 8.80
N GLN A 81 -4.52 21.25 7.75
CA GLN A 81 -4.31 20.55 6.47
C GLN A 81 -3.02 21.00 5.80
N GLU A 82 -2.72 22.30 5.79
CA GLU A 82 -1.47 22.83 5.24
C GLU A 82 -0.24 22.32 5.99
N ARG A 83 -0.26 22.35 7.34
CA ARG A 83 0.85 21.81 8.15
C ARG A 83 1.04 20.31 7.91
N VAL A 84 -0.03 19.53 7.85
CA VAL A 84 0.05 18.09 7.56
C VAL A 84 0.56 17.83 6.15
N LYS A 85 0.15 18.63 5.16
CA LYS A 85 0.64 18.53 3.78
C LYS A 85 2.15 18.77 3.71
N ALA A 86 2.64 19.85 4.32
CA ALA A 86 4.07 20.16 4.38
C ALA A 86 4.88 19.01 5.03
N LEU A 87 4.39 18.46 6.15
CA LEU A 87 5.01 17.31 6.81
C LEU A 87 5.02 16.06 5.92
N ARG A 88 3.92 15.79 5.20
CA ARG A 88 3.83 14.66 4.26
C ARG A 88 4.81 14.81 3.11
N ASP A 89 4.98 16.01 2.58
CA ASP A 89 5.90 16.28 1.48
C ASP A 89 7.36 16.07 1.93
N GLU A 90 7.73 16.62 3.08
CA GLU A 90 9.08 16.45 3.65
C GLU A 90 9.39 14.97 3.95
N VAL A 91 8.50 14.30 4.67
CA VAL A 91 8.67 12.88 5.01
C VAL A 91 8.63 12.02 3.73
N GLY A 92 7.78 12.37 2.77
CA GLY A 92 7.64 11.69 1.50
C GLY A 92 8.93 11.70 0.68
N GLN A 93 9.65 12.83 0.66
CA GLN A 93 10.96 12.94 0.01
C GLN A 93 11.99 12.03 0.67
N LYS A 94 12.20 12.16 1.99
CA LYS A 94 13.16 11.33 2.75
C LYS A 94 12.86 9.84 2.62
N THR A 95 11.58 9.47 2.68
CA THR A 95 11.13 8.09 2.50
C THR A 95 11.46 7.57 1.11
N SER A 96 11.25 8.37 0.07
CA SER A 96 11.54 7.98 -1.32
C SER A 96 13.05 7.80 -1.56
N GLU A 97 13.87 8.65 -0.95
CA GLU A 97 15.33 8.53 -0.98
C GLU A 97 15.81 7.25 -0.29
N GLU A 98 15.34 6.98 0.93
CA GLU A 98 15.65 5.75 1.66
C GLU A 98 15.26 4.50 0.86
N PHE A 99 14.06 4.49 0.27
CA PHE A 99 13.64 3.37 -0.59
C PHE A 99 14.53 3.21 -1.83
N ARG A 100 15.00 4.32 -2.42
CA ARG A 100 15.92 4.28 -3.56
C ARG A 100 17.26 3.69 -3.15
N GLU A 101 17.82 4.12 -2.03
CA GLU A 101 19.08 3.61 -1.49
C GLU A 101 18.97 2.12 -1.13
N MET A 102 17.92 1.73 -0.42
CA MET A 102 17.62 0.34 -0.10
C MET A 102 17.54 -0.52 -1.38
N ARG A 103 16.83 -0.06 -2.42
CA ARG A 103 16.74 -0.77 -3.71
C ARG A 103 18.11 -0.94 -4.37
N GLN A 104 19.00 0.05 -4.27
CA GLN A 104 20.36 -0.04 -4.80
C GLN A 104 21.21 -1.05 -4.03
N LYS A 105 21.19 -1.01 -2.69
CA LYS A 105 21.88 -1.98 -1.83
C LYS A 105 21.40 -3.40 -2.07
N ILE A 106 20.09 -3.61 -2.20
CA ILE A 106 19.58 -4.95 -2.54
C ILE A 106 20.12 -5.36 -3.91
N ARG A 107 20.10 -4.47 -4.91
CA ARG A 107 20.55 -4.79 -6.26
C ARG A 107 22.05 -5.13 -6.32
N SER A 108 22.91 -4.56 -5.47
CA SER A 108 24.34 -4.90 -5.44
C SER A 108 24.59 -6.34 -5.02
N GLU A 109 23.82 -6.85 -4.06
CA GLU A 109 23.92 -8.23 -3.54
C GLU A 109 23.37 -9.30 -4.50
N LEU A 110 22.59 -8.91 -5.51
CA LEU A 110 21.94 -9.85 -6.42
C LEU A 110 22.80 -10.21 -7.62
N THR A 111 22.73 -11.49 -8.00
CA THR A 111 23.27 -11.99 -9.28
C THR A 111 22.55 -11.35 -10.48
N PRO A 112 23.15 -11.33 -11.69
CA PRO A 112 22.53 -10.73 -12.87
C PRO A 112 21.12 -11.28 -13.18
N GLU A 113 20.90 -12.58 -12.97
CA GLU A 113 19.60 -13.24 -13.19
C GLU A 113 18.56 -12.82 -12.14
N GLN A 114 18.97 -12.73 -10.87
CA GLN A 114 18.09 -12.26 -9.79
C GLN A 114 17.73 -10.78 -9.94
N ARG A 115 18.63 -9.94 -10.47
CA ARG A 115 18.36 -8.52 -10.74
C ARG A 115 17.21 -8.31 -11.71
N ARG A 116 17.06 -9.19 -12.72
CA ARG A 116 15.93 -9.14 -13.67
C ARG A 116 14.60 -9.41 -12.95
N LYS A 117 14.54 -10.47 -12.15
CA LYS A 117 13.35 -10.79 -11.33
C LYS A 117 13.02 -9.69 -10.33
N PHE A 118 14.05 -9.11 -9.69
CA PHE A 118 13.86 -8.01 -8.75
C PHE A 118 13.26 -6.76 -9.43
N ALA A 119 13.71 -6.42 -10.64
CA ALA A 119 13.15 -5.32 -11.41
C ALA A 119 11.66 -5.53 -11.72
N GLU A 120 11.27 -6.74 -12.13
CA GLU A 120 9.86 -7.08 -12.38
C GLU A 120 8.99 -6.97 -11.11
N ILE A 121 9.51 -7.42 -9.95
CA ILE A 121 8.81 -7.31 -8.67
C ILE A 121 8.59 -5.83 -8.30
N MET A 122 9.64 -5.00 -8.45
CA MET A 122 9.55 -3.56 -8.15
C MET A 122 8.57 -2.84 -9.09
N GLN A 123 8.59 -3.16 -10.38
CA GLN A 123 7.66 -2.57 -11.35
C GLN A 123 6.20 -2.84 -10.98
N ARG A 124 5.86 -4.09 -10.64
CA ARG A 124 4.48 -4.45 -10.22
C ARG A 124 4.06 -3.73 -8.94
N TYR A 125 4.99 -3.47 -8.03
CA TYR A 125 4.71 -2.73 -6.81
C TYR A 125 4.42 -1.25 -7.10
N ASP A 126 5.23 -0.63 -7.96
CA ASP A 126 5.07 0.78 -8.35
C ASP A 126 3.76 0.99 -9.15
N GLU A 127 3.38 0.03 -10.02
CA GLU A 127 2.09 0.03 -10.73
C GLU A 127 0.89 -0.02 -9.80
N ARG A 128 0.95 -0.80 -8.71
CA ARG A 128 -0.12 -0.87 -7.70
C ARG A 128 -0.22 0.37 -6.82
N LYS A 129 0.86 1.15 -6.72
CA LYS A 129 0.93 2.33 -5.86
C LYS A 129 0.48 3.61 -6.59
N LYS A 130 0.45 3.61 -7.92
CA LYS A 130 -0.17 4.70 -8.68
C LYS A 130 -1.66 4.78 -8.29
N PRO A 131 -2.17 5.97 -7.92
CA PRO A 131 -3.62 6.15 -7.80
C PRO A 131 -4.22 5.74 -9.14
N ASP A 132 -5.23 4.87 -9.11
CA ASP A 132 -5.91 4.46 -10.32
C ASP A 132 -6.56 5.72 -10.93
N GLU A 133 -5.91 6.33 -11.91
CA GLU A 133 -6.39 7.50 -12.66
C GLU A 133 -7.79 7.24 -13.26
N ARG A 134 -8.22 5.98 -13.40
CA ARG A 134 -9.58 5.61 -13.81
C ARG A 134 -10.64 5.89 -12.74
N THR A 135 -10.26 6.02 -11.46
CA THR A 135 -11.16 6.38 -10.35
C THR A 135 -11.02 7.82 -9.88
N ALA A 136 -10.07 8.59 -10.42
CA ALA A 136 -10.08 10.04 -10.33
C ALA A 136 -11.25 10.53 -11.20
N ARG A 137 -12.41 10.79 -10.57
CA ARG A 137 -13.56 11.41 -11.24
C ARG A 137 -13.06 12.60 -12.07
N PRO A 138 -13.39 12.70 -13.37
CA PRO A 138 -13.09 13.91 -14.13
C PRO A 138 -13.75 15.08 -13.41
N SER A 139 -12.97 16.13 -13.16
CA SER A 139 -13.48 17.40 -12.63
C SER A 139 -14.68 17.83 -13.50
N PRO A 140 -15.83 18.20 -12.91
CA PRO A 140 -16.93 18.71 -13.70
C PRO A 140 -16.42 19.93 -14.49
N PRO A 141 -16.78 20.07 -15.78
CA PRO A 141 -16.37 21.22 -16.58
C PRO A 141 -16.82 22.52 -15.89
N PRO A 142 -16.07 23.63 -16.05
CA PRO A 142 -16.45 24.92 -15.48
C PRO A 142 -17.88 25.23 -15.91
N ALA A 143 -18.76 25.55 -14.96
CA ALA A 143 -20.12 25.96 -15.27
C ALA A 143 -20.04 27.16 -16.22
N GLU A 144 -20.40 26.90 -17.47
CA GLU A 144 -20.57 27.90 -18.50
C GLU A 144 -21.63 28.86 -18.00
N LYS A 145 -21.21 30.10 -17.69
CA LYS A 145 -22.12 31.18 -17.34
C LYS A 145 -22.98 31.41 -18.57
N THR A 146 -24.20 30.90 -18.55
CA THR A 146 -25.24 31.32 -19.49
C THR A 146 -25.68 32.71 -19.08
N GLU A 147 -25.39 33.68 -19.95
CA GLU A 147 -25.99 35.01 -19.95
C GLU A 147 -27.52 34.97 -20.07
#